data_AF-A0A931UFF7-F1
#
_entry.id   AF-A0A931UFF7-F1
#
_cell.length_a   1.000
_cell.length_b   1.000
_cell.length_c   1.000
_cell.angle_alpha   90.00
_cell.angle_beta   90.00
_cell.angle_gamma   90.00
#
_symmetry.space_group_name_H-M   'P 1'
#
loop_
_entity.id
_entity.type
_entity.pdbx_description
1 polymer ?
#
loop_
_entity_poly.entity_id
_entity_poly.type
_entity_poly.pdbx_seq_one_letter_code
_entity_poly.pdbx_strand_id
1 'polypeptide(L)'
;MMAVAAKDADKFRCWKDFSGKPVFYTNAGFMNWLNWQCIYKALGYDFKHVQIDLKSNADAMQSGSIVGSATYTTAGRSLASYWKETEIRMDVRVVNPCPDEVEKLKAAGLAVVDIDPKGAFSKDVGPKTLKGVPILFGYNVGTNISEEVVYKMLTAFYKNRDSLAKTEPGFAPMAKDFVGMQAQGINANPDIPVHPGLAKFLKEHKAWNNKWKIASK
;
A
#
# COMPACT_ATOMS: atom_id res chain seq x y z
N MET A 1 -6.10 4.44 2.70
CA MET A 1 -7.20 4.89 3.59
C MET A 1 -7.00 6.36 3.92
N MET A 2 -8.06 7.14 4.12
CA MET A 2 -7.95 8.56 4.47
C MET A 2 -8.25 8.74 5.96
N ALA A 3 -7.47 9.54 6.67
CA ALA A 3 -7.72 9.84 8.09
C ALA A 3 -7.71 11.34 8.36
N VAL A 4 -8.46 11.74 9.38
CA VAL A 4 -8.59 13.12 9.88
C VAL A 4 -8.38 13.14 11.39
N ALA A 5 -8.14 14.32 11.96
CA ALA A 5 -8.20 14.48 13.40
C ALA A 5 -9.59 14.11 13.91
N ALA A 6 -9.69 13.37 15.03
CA ALA A 6 -10.99 12.89 15.52
C ALA A 6 -11.98 14.05 15.81
N LYS A 7 -11.47 15.20 16.27
CA LYS A 7 -12.27 16.43 16.49
C LYS A 7 -12.93 16.99 15.24
N ASP A 8 -12.45 16.60 14.05
CA ASP A 8 -12.91 17.08 12.76
C ASP A 8 -13.70 16.00 11.98
N ALA A 9 -13.93 14.83 12.58
CA ALA A 9 -14.57 13.69 11.94
C ALA A 9 -15.90 14.03 11.27
N ASP A 10 -16.76 14.81 11.94
CA ASP A 10 -18.10 15.14 11.45
C ASP A 10 -18.10 16.04 10.21
N LYS A 11 -16.94 16.61 9.83
CA LYS A 11 -16.77 17.43 8.63
C LYS A 11 -16.53 16.61 7.37
N PHE A 12 -16.22 15.31 7.50
CA PHE A 12 -15.81 14.45 6.40
C PHE A 12 -16.58 13.14 6.42
N ARG A 13 -17.40 12.93 5.39
CA ARG A 13 -18.19 11.71 5.24
C ARG A 13 -17.53 10.72 4.30
N CYS A 14 -16.96 11.21 3.18
CA CYS A 14 -16.47 10.39 2.08
C CYS A 14 -15.23 11.02 1.40
N TRP A 15 -14.62 10.33 0.43
CA TRP A 15 -13.36 10.80 -0.17
C TRP A 15 -13.51 12.08 -0.99
N LYS A 16 -14.70 12.34 -1.56
CA LYS A 16 -15.04 13.61 -2.24
C LYS A 16 -14.84 14.83 -1.36
N ASP A 17 -15.03 14.70 -0.06
CA ASP A 17 -14.96 15.83 0.88
C ASP A 17 -13.52 16.35 1.01
N PHE A 18 -12.53 15.64 0.49
CA PHE A 18 -11.13 16.05 0.46
C PHE A 18 -10.71 16.66 -0.89
N SER A 19 -11.55 16.56 -1.93
CA SER A 19 -11.26 17.11 -3.26
C SER A 19 -10.93 18.60 -3.19
N GLY A 20 -9.74 18.99 -3.68
CA GLY A 20 -9.27 20.37 -3.69
C GLY A 20 -8.89 20.95 -2.31
N LYS A 21 -8.90 20.14 -1.25
CA LYS A 21 -8.49 20.54 0.12
C LYS A 21 -7.03 20.18 0.39
N PRO A 22 -6.31 20.91 1.27
CA PRO A 22 -4.92 20.61 1.58
C PRO A 22 -4.81 19.29 2.35
N VAL A 23 -4.31 18.24 1.69
CA VAL A 23 -4.18 16.89 2.26
C VAL A 23 -2.78 16.33 2.05
N PHE A 24 -2.24 15.65 3.05
CA PHE A 24 -0.99 14.91 2.90
C PHE A 24 -1.28 13.49 2.40
N TYR A 25 -1.02 13.22 1.12
CA TYR A 25 -1.31 11.91 0.48
C TYR A 25 -0.17 10.88 0.58
N THR A 26 0.71 10.98 1.59
CA THR A 26 2.07 10.38 1.67
C THR A 26 3.11 11.11 0.81
N ASN A 27 4.40 10.90 1.06
CA ASN A 27 5.48 11.61 0.36
C ASN A 27 5.40 11.43 -1.15
N ALA A 28 5.58 12.53 -1.89
CA ALA A 28 5.71 12.51 -3.33
C ALA A 28 6.81 11.52 -3.76
N GLY A 29 6.52 10.72 -4.79
CA GLY A 29 7.38 9.63 -5.26
C GLY A 29 7.14 8.29 -4.55
N PHE A 30 6.39 8.23 -3.45
CA PHE A 30 5.98 6.94 -2.88
C PHE A 30 4.89 6.31 -3.74
N MET A 31 4.88 4.97 -3.82
CA MET A 31 3.85 4.27 -4.59
C MET A 31 2.43 4.48 -4.04
N ASN A 32 2.29 4.71 -2.73
CA ASN A 32 1.02 5.11 -2.12
C ASN A 32 0.54 6.48 -2.62
N TRP A 33 1.45 7.44 -2.83
CA TRP A 33 1.13 8.76 -3.38
C TRP A 33 0.66 8.66 -4.84
N LEU A 34 1.33 7.82 -5.65
CA LEU A 34 0.87 7.50 -7.02
C LEU A 34 -0.50 6.80 -7.01
N ASN A 35 -0.71 5.86 -6.08
CA ASN A 35 -1.99 5.17 -5.95
C ASN A 35 -3.14 6.14 -5.65
N TRP A 36 -2.91 7.12 -4.77
CA TRP A 36 -3.92 8.16 -4.49
C TRP A 36 -4.23 9.05 -5.69
N GLN A 37 -3.25 9.35 -6.55
CA GLN A 37 -3.52 10.03 -7.80
C GLN A 37 -4.39 9.17 -8.74
N CYS A 38 -4.10 7.86 -8.86
CA CYS A 38 -4.95 6.95 -9.63
C CYS A 38 -6.39 6.92 -9.10
N ILE A 39 -6.56 6.84 -7.78
CA ILE A 39 -7.86 6.88 -7.10
C ILE A 39 -8.60 8.19 -7.43
N TYR A 40 -7.96 9.34 -7.26
CA TYR A 40 -8.61 10.64 -7.47
C TYR A 40 -8.92 10.90 -8.94
N LYS A 41 -8.03 10.48 -9.85
CA LYS A 41 -8.29 10.51 -11.29
C LYS A 41 -9.51 9.67 -11.66
N ALA A 42 -9.63 8.45 -11.12
CA ALA A 42 -10.77 7.57 -11.37
C ALA A 42 -12.08 8.14 -10.81
N LEU A 43 -12.03 8.86 -9.69
CA LEU A 43 -13.20 9.48 -9.07
C LEU A 43 -13.56 10.85 -9.68
N GLY A 44 -12.68 11.45 -10.46
CA GLY A 44 -12.84 12.80 -11.02
C GLY A 44 -12.65 13.91 -9.99
N TYR A 45 -11.78 13.70 -9.00
CA TYR A 45 -11.52 14.64 -7.90
C TYR A 45 -10.22 15.41 -8.09
N ASP A 46 -10.16 16.60 -7.48
CA ASP A 46 -8.98 17.46 -7.48
C ASP A 46 -7.96 17.00 -6.41
N PHE A 47 -6.76 16.66 -6.86
CA PHE A 47 -5.68 16.11 -6.04
C PHE A 47 -4.76 17.22 -5.52
N LYS A 48 -5.13 17.82 -4.38
CA LYS A 48 -4.35 18.89 -3.75
C LYS A 48 -3.42 18.34 -2.65
N HIS A 49 -2.24 17.92 -3.08
CA HIS A 49 -1.20 17.41 -2.19
C HIS A 49 -0.44 18.53 -1.45
N VAL A 50 -0.29 18.37 -0.13
CA VAL A 50 0.63 19.17 0.69
C VAL A 50 1.78 18.28 1.15
N GLN A 51 3.00 18.59 0.70
CA GLN A 51 4.19 17.85 1.12
C GLN A 51 4.66 18.35 2.48
N ILE A 52 4.85 17.43 3.43
CA ILE A 52 5.36 17.70 4.78
C ILE A 52 6.41 16.67 5.18
N ASP A 53 7.12 16.92 6.28
CA ASP A 53 7.93 15.88 6.93
C ASP A 53 7.02 14.85 7.62
N LEU A 54 7.38 13.56 7.54
CA LEU A 54 6.57 12.48 8.11
C LEU A 54 6.35 12.64 9.62
N LYS A 55 7.34 13.18 10.35
CA LYS A 55 7.26 13.39 11.81
C LYS A 55 6.33 14.54 12.17
N SER A 56 6.07 15.45 11.23
CA SER A 56 5.15 16.58 11.40
C SER A 56 3.69 16.21 11.11
N ASN A 57 3.39 14.98 10.67
CA ASN A 57 2.03 14.60 10.26
C ASN A 57 0.96 14.83 11.34
N ALA A 58 1.27 14.46 12.60
CA ALA A 58 0.36 14.70 13.72
C ALA A 58 0.14 16.20 13.98
N ASP A 59 1.21 16.98 14.06
CA ASP A 59 1.14 18.42 14.34
C ASP A 59 0.41 19.18 13.21
N ALA A 60 0.62 18.75 11.96
CA ALA A 60 -0.03 19.31 10.78
C ALA A 60 -1.55 19.06 10.80
N MET A 61 -1.98 17.84 11.15
CA MET A 61 -3.41 17.55 11.34
C MET A 61 -4.01 18.26 12.56
N GLN A 62 -3.28 18.36 13.68
CA GLN A 62 -3.77 19.02 14.89
C GLN A 62 -3.96 20.53 14.71
N SER A 63 -3.01 21.19 14.05
CA SER A 63 -3.06 22.61 13.72
C SER A 63 -4.05 22.95 12.59
N GLY A 64 -4.42 21.95 11.78
CA GLY A 64 -5.30 22.12 10.63
C GLY A 64 -4.60 22.69 9.39
N SER A 65 -3.26 22.67 9.36
CA SER A 65 -2.50 23.04 8.14
C SER A 65 -2.72 22.03 7.00
N ILE A 66 -3.06 20.79 7.35
CA ILE A 66 -3.71 19.82 6.46
C ILE A 66 -5.04 19.38 7.07
N VAL A 67 -6.04 19.15 6.23
CA VAL A 67 -7.37 18.71 6.70
C VAL A 67 -7.48 17.19 6.87
N GLY A 68 -6.51 16.45 6.33
CA GLY A 68 -6.48 15.00 6.37
C GLY A 68 -5.14 14.48 5.88
N SER A 69 -4.91 13.20 6.15
CA SER A 69 -3.69 12.51 5.80
C SER A 69 -4.00 11.08 5.35
N ALA A 70 -3.40 10.68 4.24
CA ALA A 70 -3.48 9.33 3.73
C ALA A 70 -2.68 8.37 4.60
N THR A 71 -3.35 7.33 5.07
CA THR A 71 -2.75 6.20 5.78
C THR A 71 -2.83 4.91 4.97
N TYR A 72 -1.91 3.99 5.24
CA TYR A 72 -1.81 2.69 4.59
C TYR A 72 -1.31 1.65 5.56
N THR A 73 -1.60 0.39 5.22
CA THR A 73 -1.13 -0.76 5.98
C THR A 73 -0.35 -1.70 5.07
N THR A 74 0.66 -2.36 5.64
CA THR A 74 1.29 -3.51 5.00
C THR A 74 0.36 -4.70 5.18
N ALA A 75 -0.17 -5.20 4.06
CA ALA A 75 -1.01 -6.39 4.01
C ALA A 75 -2.25 -6.37 4.93
N GLY A 76 -2.79 -5.17 5.23
CA GLY A 76 -3.92 -5.02 6.16
C GLY A 76 -3.56 -5.22 7.64
N ARG A 77 -2.28 -5.32 7.99
CA ARG A 77 -1.83 -5.74 9.33
C ARG A 77 -0.99 -4.71 10.08
N SER A 78 -0.12 -3.95 9.43
CA SER A 78 0.77 -3.04 10.15
C SER A 78 0.76 -1.67 9.54
N LEU A 79 0.72 -0.63 10.38
CA LEU A 79 0.90 0.75 9.94
C LEU A 79 2.37 1.00 9.63
N ALA A 80 2.63 1.92 8.70
CA ALA A 80 3.96 2.51 8.58
C ALA A 80 4.37 3.18 9.90
N SER A 81 5.66 3.16 10.24
CA SER A 81 6.16 3.64 11.54
C SER A 81 5.71 5.07 11.87
N TYR A 82 5.78 6.00 10.90
CA TYR A 82 5.34 7.38 11.13
C TYR A 82 3.82 7.50 11.36
N TRP A 83 3.03 6.59 10.78
CA TRP A 83 1.59 6.52 11.06
C TRP A 83 1.30 5.91 12.41
N LYS A 84 2.12 4.95 12.86
CA LYS A 84 2.04 4.41 14.21
C LYS A 84 2.32 5.51 15.25
N GLU A 85 3.35 6.33 15.02
CA GLU A 85 3.65 7.50 15.85
C GLU A 85 2.52 8.53 15.81
N THR A 86 1.97 8.82 14.63
CA THR A 86 0.82 9.73 14.47
C THR A 86 -0.37 9.28 15.30
N GLU A 87 -0.75 8.01 15.19
CA GLU A 87 -1.86 7.40 15.93
C GLU A 87 -1.62 7.42 17.44
N ILE A 88 -0.39 7.26 17.91
CA ILE A 88 -0.06 7.38 19.34
C ILE A 88 -0.26 8.82 19.82
N ARG A 89 0.23 9.80 19.06
CA ARG A 89 0.27 11.22 19.45
C ARG A 89 -1.08 11.94 19.38
N MET A 90 -2.03 11.44 18.60
CA MET A 90 -3.35 12.06 18.47
C MET A 90 -4.44 11.06 18.14
N ASP A 91 -5.67 11.43 18.45
CA ASP A 91 -6.83 10.62 18.05
C ASP A 91 -7.24 10.97 16.62
N VAL A 92 -7.46 9.92 15.82
CA VAL A 92 -7.76 10.03 14.40
C VAL A 92 -9.05 9.29 14.08
N ARG A 93 -9.76 9.75 13.04
CA ARG A 93 -10.89 9.04 12.45
C ARG A 93 -10.54 8.65 11.02
N VAL A 94 -10.76 7.40 10.65
CA VAL A 94 -10.65 6.96 9.24
C VAL A 94 -11.96 7.25 8.51
N VAL A 95 -11.85 7.88 7.35
CA VAL A 95 -12.96 8.18 6.44
C VAL A 95 -12.92 7.19 5.28
N ASN A 96 -13.97 6.39 5.17
CA ASN A 96 -14.15 5.43 4.08
C ASN A 96 -14.71 6.13 2.83
N PRO A 97 -14.48 5.58 1.63
CA PRO A 97 -15.20 6.01 0.44
C PRO A 97 -16.69 5.66 0.59
N CYS A 98 -17.55 6.51 0.02
CA CYS A 98 -18.99 6.26 -0.14
C CYS A 98 -19.24 5.07 -1.09
N PRO A 99 -20.44 4.45 -1.05
CA PRO A 99 -20.79 3.36 -1.96
C PRO A 99 -20.60 3.70 -3.46
N ASP A 100 -20.98 4.90 -3.89
CA ASP A 100 -20.81 5.36 -5.28
C ASP A 100 -19.33 5.52 -5.67
N GLU A 101 -18.48 5.93 -4.72
CA GLU A 101 -17.03 5.99 -4.92
C GLU A 101 -16.45 4.58 -5.07
N VAL A 102 -16.89 3.62 -4.26
CA VAL A 102 -16.48 2.22 -4.37
C VAL A 102 -16.87 1.63 -5.73
N GLU A 103 -18.08 1.91 -6.22
CA GLU A 103 -18.54 1.47 -7.54
C GLU A 103 -17.69 2.07 -8.68
N LYS A 104 -17.44 3.38 -8.64
CA LYS A 104 -16.59 4.06 -9.63
C LYS A 104 -15.16 3.51 -9.65
N LEU A 105 -14.56 3.25 -8.49
CA LEU A 105 -13.22 2.68 -8.41
C LEU A 105 -13.17 1.28 -9.04
N LYS A 106 -14.15 0.43 -8.75
CA LYS A 106 -14.24 -0.91 -9.36
C LYS A 106 -14.46 -0.83 -10.87
N ALA A 107 -15.32 0.08 -11.34
CA ALA A 107 -15.53 0.31 -12.77
C ALA A 107 -14.26 0.79 -13.48
N ALA A 108 -13.38 1.52 -12.79
CA ALA A 108 -12.06 1.92 -13.27
C ALA A 108 -10.98 0.82 -13.14
N GLY A 109 -11.35 -0.41 -12.75
CA GLY A 109 -10.43 -1.54 -12.59
C GLY A 109 -9.63 -1.52 -11.29
N LEU A 110 -9.94 -0.62 -10.35
CA LEU A 110 -9.29 -0.56 -9.05
C LEU A 110 -10.02 -1.45 -8.04
N ALA A 111 -9.25 -2.32 -7.38
CA ALA A 111 -9.79 -3.11 -6.28
C ALA A 111 -10.08 -2.23 -5.07
N VAL A 112 -11.14 -2.56 -4.33
CA VAL A 112 -11.41 -1.99 -3.01
C VAL A 112 -11.52 -3.15 -2.03
N VAL A 113 -10.66 -3.16 -1.02
CA VAL A 113 -10.57 -4.24 -0.03
C VAL A 113 -10.94 -3.75 1.35
N ASP A 114 -11.51 -4.66 2.12
CA ASP A 114 -11.84 -4.44 3.52
C ASP A 114 -10.61 -4.75 4.39
N ILE A 115 -10.40 -3.92 5.41
CA ILE A 115 -9.31 -4.00 6.37
C ILE A 115 -9.93 -3.98 7.77
N ASP A 116 -9.53 -4.93 8.62
CA ASP A 116 -9.90 -4.92 10.03
C ASP A 116 -9.09 -3.84 10.77
N PRO A 117 -9.73 -2.77 11.30
CA PRO A 117 -9.03 -1.72 12.02
C PRO A 117 -8.25 -2.26 13.22
N LYS A 118 -8.76 -3.28 13.93
CA LYS A 118 -8.08 -3.87 15.10
C LYS A 118 -6.79 -4.57 14.74
N GLY A 119 -6.66 -4.99 13.48
CA GLY A 119 -5.45 -5.59 12.95
C GLY A 119 -4.31 -4.59 12.84
N ALA A 120 -4.59 -3.30 12.61
CA ALA A 120 -3.60 -2.30 12.24
C ALA A 120 -3.45 -1.12 13.21
N PHE A 121 -4.54 -0.70 13.85
CA PHE A 121 -4.58 0.43 14.78
C PHE A 121 -4.69 -0.09 16.22
N SER A 122 -4.04 0.59 17.16
CA SER A 122 -4.20 0.30 18.61
C SER A 122 -5.36 1.05 19.27
N LYS A 123 -5.82 2.14 18.67
CA LYS A 123 -6.95 2.95 19.10
C LYS A 123 -8.17 2.72 18.21
N ASP A 124 -9.34 3.09 18.72
CA ASP A 124 -10.54 3.19 17.89
C ASP A 124 -10.38 4.35 16.90
N VAL A 125 -10.70 4.09 15.63
CA VAL A 125 -10.61 5.04 14.53
C VAL A 125 -11.95 5.24 13.83
N GLY A 126 -13.03 4.70 14.41
CA GLY A 126 -13.56 3.48 13.81
C GLY A 126 -14.87 3.48 13.07
N PRO A 127 -14.83 3.41 11.73
CA PRO A 127 -15.65 2.42 11.05
C PRO A 127 -15.24 1.04 11.56
N LYS A 128 -16.19 0.09 11.66
CA LYS A 128 -15.88 -1.31 12.02
C LYS A 128 -15.02 -2.03 10.97
N THR A 129 -15.05 -1.53 9.74
CA THR A 129 -14.30 -2.06 8.59
C THR A 129 -13.78 -0.87 7.80
N LEU A 130 -12.47 -0.83 7.57
CA LEU A 130 -11.84 0.21 6.77
C LEU A 130 -11.78 -0.24 5.32
N LYS A 131 -11.84 0.70 4.38
CA LYS A 131 -11.71 0.41 2.94
C LYS A 131 -10.43 1.02 2.39
N GLY A 132 -9.66 0.18 1.70
CA GLY A 132 -8.43 0.58 1.02
C GLY A 132 -8.44 0.15 -0.44
N VAL A 133 -7.70 0.88 -1.27
CA VAL A 133 -7.35 0.44 -2.63
C VAL A 133 -5.93 -0.12 -2.54
N PRO A 134 -5.76 -1.45 -2.67
CA PRO A 134 -4.47 -2.09 -2.46
C PRO A 134 -3.53 -1.83 -3.65
N ILE A 135 -2.24 -1.87 -3.36
CA ILE A 135 -1.17 -1.98 -4.36
C ILE A 135 -0.31 -3.18 -4.00
N LEU A 136 0.16 -3.90 -5.01
CA LEU A 136 1.17 -4.93 -4.80
C LEU A 136 2.54 -4.24 -4.73
N PHE A 137 3.18 -4.32 -3.56
CA PHE A 137 4.50 -3.76 -3.34
C PHE A 137 5.57 -4.85 -3.46
N GLY A 138 6.67 -4.54 -4.14
CA GLY A 138 7.77 -5.48 -4.36
C GLY A 138 9.11 -4.76 -4.51
N TYR A 139 10.18 -5.51 -4.24
CA TYR A 139 11.54 -5.07 -4.51
C TYR A 139 11.91 -5.43 -5.95
N ASN A 140 12.16 -4.40 -6.77
CA ASN A 140 12.58 -4.57 -8.15
C ASN A 140 14.11 -4.50 -8.22
N VAL A 141 14.70 -5.34 -9.08
CA VAL A 141 16.16 -5.43 -9.26
C VAL A 141 16.51 -5.19 -10.73
N GLY A 142 17.55 -4.40 -10.98
CA GLY A 142 18.06 -4.17 -12.33
C GLY A 142 18.89 -5.33 -12.87
N THR A 143 19.09 -5.38 -14.19
CA THR A 143 19.90 -6.41 -14.88
C THR A 143 21.40 -6.30 -14.59
N ASN A 144 21.83 -5.25 -13.90
CA ASN A 144 23.19 -5.09 -13.39
C ASN A 144 23.49 -6.01 -12.21
N ILE A 145 22.48 -6.57 -11.54
CA ILE A 145 22.67 -7.57 -10.49
C ILE A 145 22.72 -8.96 -11.14
N SER A 146 23.65 -9.82 -10.72
CA SER A 146 23.81 -11.13 -11.36
C SER A 146 22.62 -12.06 -11.08
N GLU A 147 22.35 -12.98 -12.01
CA GLU A 147 21.38 -14.06 -11.84
C GLU A 147 21.57 -14.78 -10.50
N GLU A 148 22.82 -15.12 -10.19
CA GLU A 148 23.19 -15.87 -8.98
C GLU A 148 22.84 -15.11 -7.71
N VAL A 149 23.12 -13.80 -7.65
CA VAL A 149 22.83 -12.99 -6.46
C VAL A 149 21.33 -12.89 -6.23
N VAL A 150 20.53 -12.61 -7.26
CA VAL A 150 19.07 -12.52 -7.12
C VAL A 150 18.46 -13.87 -6.77
N TYR A 151 18.95 -14.96 -7.37
CA TYR A 151 18.53 -16.31 -7.02
C TYR A 151 18.82 -16.63 -5.54
N LYS A 152 20.05 -16.40 -5.07
CA LYS A 152 20.43 -16.60 -3.66
C LYS A 152 19.57 -15.76 -2.70
N MET A 153 19.29 -14.51 -3.05
CA MET A 153 18.43 -13.61 -2.27
C MET A 153 17.01 -14.18 -2.14
N LEU A 154 16.39 -14.58 -3.26
CA LEU A 154 15.04 -15.17 -3.27
C LEU A 154 14.99 -16.47 -2.48
N THR A 155 15.98 -17.36 -2.65
CA THR A 155 16.07 -18.60 -1.87
C THR A 155 16.21 -18.32 -0.38
N ALA A 156 17.00 -17.30 0.02
CA ALA A 156 17.13 -16.92 1.42
C ALA A 156 15.81 -16.40 2.00
N PHE A 157 15.09 -15.52 1.28
CA PHE A 157 13.77 -15.05 1.70
C PHE A 157 12.76 -16.19 1.78
N TYR A 158 12.70 -17.06 0.77
CA TYR A 158 11.79 -18.20 0.77
C TYR A 158 12.02 -19.14 1.96
N LYS A 159 13.28 -19.46 2.27
CA LYS A 159 13.65 -20.31 3.43
C LYS A 159 13.31 -19.66 4.77
N ASN A 160 13.38 -18.34 4.87
CA ASN A 160 13.20 -17.60 6.12
C ASN A 160 11.83 -16.90 6.24
N ARG A 161 10.92 -17.10 5.29
CA ARG A 161 9.65 -16.36 5.19
C ARG A 161 8.80 -16.43 6.46
N ASP A 162 8.77 -17.58 7.12
CA ASP A 162 8.01 -17.76 8.36
C ASP A 162 8.63 -17.00 9.53
N SER A 163 9.97 -16.87 9.55
CA SER A 163 10.69 -16.03 10.52
C SER A 163 10.37 -14.55 10.30
N LEU A 164 10.38 -14.11 9.04
CA LEU A 164 10.01 -12.73 8.68
C LEU A 164 8.57 -12.41 9.12
N ALA A 165 7.62 -13.30 8.87
CA ALA A 165 6.22 -13.11 9.26
C ALA A 165 6.00 -13.11 10.79
N LYS A 166 6.86 -13.79 11.55
CA LYS A 166 6.84 -13.73 13.02
C LYS A 166 7.30 -12.37 13.55
N THR A 167 8.27 -11.74 12.89
CA THR A 167 8.80 -10.44 13.30
C THR A 167 7.89 -9.29 12.84
N GLU A 168 7.37 -9.38 11.61
CA GLU A 168 6.52 -8.35 11.01
C GLU A 168 5.26 -9.00 10.40
N PRO A 169 4.08 -8.83 11.02
CA PRO A 169 2.82 -9.43 10.57
C PRO A 169 2.43 -9.09 9.12
N GLY A 170 2.90 -7.96 8.59
CA GLY A 170 2.72 -7.58 7.20
C GLY A 170 3.34 -8.58 6.20
N PHE A 171 4.31 -9.40 6.62
CA PHE A 171 4.86 -10.46 5.77
C PHE A 171 4.06 -11.76 5.79
N ALA A 172 3.00 -11.88 6.59
CA ALA A 172 2.23 -13.13 6.69
C ALA A 172 1.63 -13.59 5.35
N PRO A 173 1.04 -12.72 4.50
CA PRO A 173 0.54 -13.16 3.20
C PRO A 173 1.66 -13.65 2.26
N MET A 174 2.82 -12.98 2.29
CA MET A 174 4.01 -13.41 1.53
C MET A 174 4.54 -14.75 2.03
N ALA A 175 4.57 -14.98 3.35
CA ALA A 175 5.03 -16.25 3.92
C ALA A 175 4.10 -17.41 3.56
N LYS A 176 2.79 -17.16 3.53
CA LYS A 176 1.77 -18.16 3.16
C LYS A 176 1.89 -18.62 1.71
N ASP A 177 2.15 -17.71 0.78
CA ASP A 177 2.29 -18.02 -0.65
C ASP A 177 3.38 -17.17 -1.31
N PHE A 178 4.64 -17.49 -0.99
CA PHE A 178 5.78 -16.72 -1.47
C PHE A 178 5.93 -16.79 -2.99
N VAL A 179 5.77 -18.00 -3.55
CA VAL A 179 5.94 -18.28 -4.98
C VAL A 179 4.79 -17.65 -5.78
N GLY A 180 3.55 -17.84 -5.34
CA GLY A 180 2.38 -17.25 -5.98
C GLY A 180 2.40 -15.72 -5.92
N MET A 181 2.89 -15.13 -4.83
CA MET A 181 3.05 -13.67 -4.75
C MET A 181 4.04 -13.12 -5.78
N GLN A 182 5.14 -13.83 -6.08
CA GLN A 182 6.05 -13.42 -7.16
C GLN A 182 5.36 -13.48 -8.53
N ALA A 183 4.61 -14.56 -8.79
CA ALA A 183 3.86 -14.71 -10.04
C ALA A 183 2.80 -13.61 -10.20
N GLN A 184 2.11 -13.24 -9.11
CA GLN A 184 1.17 -12.11 -9.09
C GLN A 184 1.88 -10.79 -9.40
N GLY A 185 3.09 -10.57 -8.87
CA GLY A 185 3.92 -9.40 -9.18
C GLY A 185 4.23 -9.26 -10.67
N ILE A 186 4.61 -10.36 -11.31
CA ILE A 186 4.89 -10.39 -12.75
C ILE A 186 3.60 -10.14 -13.55
N ASN A 187 2.49 -10.79 -13.18
CA ASN A 187 1.22 -10.63 -13.88
C ASN A 187 0.61 -9.22 -13.73
N ALA A 188 0.94 -8.50 -12.65
CA ALA A 188 0.53 -7.13 -12.47
C ALA A 188 1.26 -6.16 -13.41
N ASN A 189 2.43 -6.55 -13.94
CA ASN A 189 3.25 -5.73 -14.85
C ASN A 189 3.83 -6.61 -15.98
N PRO A 190 2.97 -7.18 -16.84
CA PRO A 190 3.38 -8.22 -17.80
C PRO A 190 4.38 -7.74 -18.85
N ASP A 191 4.48 -6.42 -19.07
CA ASP A 191 5.40 -5.81 -20.02
C ASP A 191 6.83 -5.68 -19.49
N ILE A 192 7.02 -5.81 -18.16
CA ILE A 192 8.33 -5.71 -17.53
C ILE A 192 9.02 -7.09 -17.56
N PRO A 193 10.21 -7.22 -18.19
CA PRO A 193 10.93 -8.48 -18.21
C PRO A 193 11.33 -8.98 -16.82
N VAL A 194 11.23 -10.29 -16.61
CA VAL A 194 11.56 -10.96 -15.36
C VAL A 194 13.07 -11.12 -15.23
N HIS A 195 13.62 -10.77 -14.06
CA HIS A 195 15.05 -10.97 -13.79
C HIS A 195 15.45 -12.46 -13.93
N PRO A 196 16.59 -12.80 -14.55
CA PRO A 196 17.02 -14.20 -14.72
C PRO A 196 17.03 -15.03 -13.44
N GLY A 197 17.47 -14.43 -12.32
CA GLY A 197 17.48 -15.08 -11.02
C GLY A 197 16.08 -15.43 -10.48
N LEU A 198 15.09 -14.57 -10.73
CA LEU A 198 13.68 -14.86 -10.40
C LEU A 198 13.10 -15.91 -11.33
N ALA A 199 13.41 -15.85 -12.64
CA ALA A 199 12.99 -16.87 -13.58
C ALA A 199 13.51 -18.27 -13.20
N LYS A 200 14.78 -18.37 -12.81
CA LYS A 200 15.38 -19.61 -12.29
C LYS A 200 14.64 -20.12 -11.05
N PHE A 201 14.44 -19.25 -10.06
CA PHE A 201 13.69 -19.59 -8.84
C PHE A 201 12.28 -20.13 -9.15
N LEU A 202 11.54 -19.47 -10.03
CA LEU A 202 10.17 -19.87 -10.40
C LEU A 202 10.13 -21.18 -11.20
N LYS A 203 11.12 -21.44 -12.06
CA LYS A 203 11.23 -22.72 -12.79
C LYS A 203 11.43 -23.88 -11.83
N GLU A 204 12.30 -23.73 -10.83
CA GLU A 204 12.54 -24.74 -9.80
C GLU A 204 11.26 -25.05 -8.99
N HIS A 205 10.45 -24.02 -8.72
CA HIS A 205 9.18 -24.15 -8.00
C HIS A 205 7.98 -24.47 -8.91
N LYS A 206 8.21 -24.84 -10.18
CA LYS A 206 7.16 -25.17 -11.16
C LYS A 206 6.10 -24.08 -11.35
N ALA A 207 6.49 -22.82 -11.15
CA ALA A 207 5.61 -21.64 -11.24
C ALA A 207 5.94 -20.73 -12.44
N TRP A 208 6.94 -21.08 -13.24
CA TRP A 208 7.29 -20.32 -14.44
C TRP A 208 6.21 -20.41 -15.52
N ASN A 209 5.80 -19.27 -16.07
CA ASN A 209 4.92 -19.19 -17.22
C ASN A 209 5.73 -18.82 -18.47
N ASN A 210 5.64 -19.65 -19.52
CA ASN A 210 6.36 -19.44 -20.78
C ASN A 210 5.97 -18.17 -21.54
N LYS A 211 4.87 -17.50 -21.15
CA LYS A 211 4.49 -16.18 -21.70
C LYS A 211 5.34 -15.04 -21.14
N TRP A 212 6.00 -15.22 -20.00
CA TRP A 212 6.85 -14.19 -19.40
C TRP A 212 8.19 -14.09 -20.12
N LYS A 213 8.68 -12.86 -20.29
CA LYS A 213 9.99 -12.58 -20.91
C LYS A 213 11.06 -12.52 -19.83
N ILE A 214 12.21 -13.13 -20.07
CA ILE A 214 13.38 -12.98 -19.20
C ILE A 214 14.17 -11.76 -19.67
N ALA A 215 14.60 -10.91 -18.75
CA ALA A 215 15.43 -9.75 -19.06
C ALA A 215 16.78 -10.20 -19.65
N SER A 216 17.18 -9.58 -20.76
CA SER A 216 18.55 -9.68 -21.29
C SER A 216 19.43 -8.57 -20.71
N LYS A 217 20.75 -8.78 -20.72
CA LYS A 217 21.70 -7.69 -20.51
C LYS A 217 21.66 -6.69 -21.67
#